data_AF-A0A3R7QF57-F1
#
_entry.id   AF-A0A3R7QF57-F1
#
_cell.length_a   1.000
_cell.length_b   1.000
_cell.length_c   1.000
_cell.angle_alpha   90.00
_cell.angle_beta   90.00
_cell.angle_gamma   90.00
#
_symmetry.space_group_name_H-M   'P 1'
#
loop_
_entity.id
_entity.type
_entity.pdbx_description
1 polymer ?
#
loop_
_entity_poly.entity_id
_entity_poly.type
_entity_poly.pdbx_seq_one_letter_code
_entity_poly.pdbx_strand_id
1 'polypeptide(L)'
;GELVGGEEPYKIRAQDGDQPGTVNTMITYYIEWVHKVGFQEDLGFFRAVNVNDTWSNTSYCQLMATQNLTWQRGTYEILLVAEDSGEPKMNGSTILNIEIQDSNDHTPEFWFEGCLKDKLQIKMEENYYQPGDRVLCATDQNALELEILVRDEDIGENRDFTCDIDYEKSTAVPVNGVDQLQDFELKRESDGCVLYVNSIIDRESGRRYNLSLHVKDKGTPPRESWEYLEVIVTNAFEAPPYFCLEGMCKETVYMKENDPDVTSMFLEAIDPDNIDSDPDDDGTYEDVFYNIVGGTTSFFELGGTNRMNNSIRLRNLPQGLDREDVPEYQLYIDVTNDPSVQPPISEQIPRNYTLYLTIIVQDENDNPPEFKKAITIASFTQNDEKGKKIAVIEANDVDLNETITYSLGKFAWNDTDGTVSTDEPFKIENGADLILNFKPTGLNSGYCTFRIYAHDKDNNTNFTTAKVYVITNAFQLPVSFNNGIREVSNKTEDIEDIFTSVYQYSCVVDSTTAETSDSGEAVEGQTIVYMHFIDETQNEPVPKNVIIQ
;
A
#
# COMPACT_ATOMS: atom_id res chain seq x y z
N GLY A 1 -36.01 59.39 -18.17
CA GLY A 1 -34.70 59.74 -18.70
C GLY A 1 -33.92 60.29 -17.55
N GLU A 2 -32.91 59.56 -17.11
CA GLU A 2 -32.03 59.91 -15.99
C GLU A 2 -31.26 61.20 -16.32
N LEU A 3 -31.13 62.09 -15.33
CA LEU A 3 -30.23 63.24 -15.41
C LEU A 3 -28.97 62.89 -14.62
N VAL A 4 -28.02 62.26 -15.29
CA VAL A 4 -26.63 62.21 -14.82
C VAL A 4 -26.01 63.57 -15.12
N GLY A 5 -25.28 64.15 -14.15
CA GLY A 5 -24.65 65.46 -14.32
C GLY A 5 -23.73 65.48 -15.54
N GLY A 6 -24.21 66.05 -16.65
CA GLY A 6 -23.43 66.17 -17.89
C GLY A 6 -24.18 65.92 -19.19
N GLU A 7 -25.37 65.30 -19.20
CA GLU A 7 -26.13 65.08 -20.44
C GLU A 7 -27.35 66.02 -20.60
N GLU A 8 -27.81 66.19 -21.85
CA GLU A 8 -28.58 67.36 -22.31
C GLU A 8 -29.71 67.81 -21.36
N PRO A 9 -29.76 69.12 -21.02
CA PRO A 9 -30.73 69.64 -20.06
C PRO A 9 -32.16 69.41 -20.53
N TYR A 10 -33.05 69.01 -19.61
CA TYR A 10 -34.46 68.78 -19.90
C TYR A 10 -35.08 70.07 -20.47
N LYS A 11 -35.53 70.02 -21.73
CA LYS A 11 -36.03 71.18 -22.49
C LYS A 11 -37.54 71.29 -22.32
N ILE A 12 -38.00 72.34 -21.64
CA ILE A 12 -39.43 72.62 -21.44
C ILE A 12 -39.84 73.79 -22.34
N ARG A 13 -41.00 73.67 -23.00
CA ARG A 13 -41.56 74.68 -23.89
C ARG A 13 -43.01 74.95 -23.51
N ALA A 14 -43.36 76.22 -23.41
CA ALA A 14 -44.73 76.71 -23.44
C ALA A 14 -45.02 77.26 -24.85
N GLN A 15 -46.29 77.30 -25.22
CA GLN A 15 -46.76 77.90 -26.47
C GLN A 15 -47.59 79.12 -26.13
N ASP A 16 -47.27 80.24 -26.75
CA ASP A 16 -48.05 81.45 -26.66
C ASP A 16 -49.09 81.50 -27.80
N GLY A 17 -50.26 82.05 -27.50
CA GLY A 17 -51.42 82.08 -28.41
C GLY A 17 -51.39 83.25 -29.40
N ASP A 18 -50.49 84.22 -29.22
CA ASP A 18 -50.36 85.41 -30.07
C ASP A 18 -49.63 85.11 -31.39
N GLN A 19 -49.63 86.09 -32.30
CA GLN A 19 -49.15 85.90 -33.67
C GLN A 19 -47.64 85.51 -33.71
N PRO A 20 -47.27 84.36 -34.33
CA PRO A 20 -45.90 83.84 -34.26
C PRO A 20 -44.85 84.82 -34.80
N GLY A 21 -43.76 85.01 -34.05
CA GLY A 21 -42.59 85.75 -34.49
C GLY A 21 -42.56 87.24 -34.13
N THR A 22 -43.39 87.67 -33.17
CA THR A 22 -43.33 89.01 -32.57
C THR A 22 -42.57 88.95 -31.23
N VAL A 23 -42.11 90.10 -30.71
CA VAL A 23 -41.41 90.14 -29.40
C VAL A 23 -42.31 89.69 -28.25
N ASN A 24 -43.64 89.79 -28.44
CA ASN A 24 -44.64 89.34 -27.47
C ASN A 24 -44.64 87.82 -27.27
N THR A 25 -44.27 87.04 -28.31
CA THR A 25 -44.22 85.57 -28.23
C THR A 25 -42.97 85.02 -27.50
N MET A 26 -42.11 85.90 -26.97
CA MET A 26 -40.98 85.48 -26.13
C MET A 26 -41.47 85.16 -24.71
N ILE A 27 -41.23 83.92 -24.29
CA ILE A 27 -41.65 83.41 -22.99
C ILE A 27 -40.43 83.37 -22.08
N THR A 28 -40.57 83.98 -20.91
CA THR A 28 -39.59 83.88 -19.83
C THR A 28 -40.07 82.84 -18.83
N TYR A 29 -39.20 81.88 -18.53
CA TYR A 29 -39.43 80.82 -17.55
C TYR A 29 -38.68 81.14 -16.25
N TYR A 30 -39.34 80.96 -15.12
CA TYR A 30 -38.71 81.00 -13.80
C TYR A 30 -39.32 79.94 -12.88
N ILE A 31 -38.52 79.50 -11.91
CA ILE A 31 -38.99 78.57 -10.88
C ILE A 31 -39.57 79.42 -9.74
N GLU A 32 -40.80 79.13 -9.34
CA GLU A 32 -41.44 79.81 -8.21
C GLU A 32 -41.04 79.17 -6.88
N TRP A 33 -40.93 77.83 -6.83
CA TRP A 33 -40.41 77.07 -5.70
C TRP A 33 -39.97 75.66 -6.12
N VAL A 34 -39.09 75.05 -5.32
CA VAL A 34 -38.67 73.64 -5.39
C VAL A 34 -38.90 72.98 -4.03
N HIS A 35 -39.86 72.06 -3.94
CA HIS A 35 -40.11 71.31 -2.71
C HIS A 35 -39.72 69.85 -2.88
N LYS A 36 -39.13 69.25 -1.85
CA LYS A 36 -39.03 67.80 -1.76
C LYS A 36 -40.38 67.27 -1.29
N VAL A 37 -40.95 66.28 -1.97
CA VAL A 37 -42.24 65.70 -1.58
C VAL A 37 -42.19 65.26 -0.11
N GLY A 38 -43.07 65.84 0.72
CA GLY A 38 -43.09 65.64 2.18
C GLY A 38 -42.42 66.73 3.02
N PHE A 39 -41.75 67.71 2.40
CA PHE A 39 -41.10 68.85 3.07
C PHE A 39 -41.48 70.17 2.34
N GLN A 40 -41.82 71.23 3.09
CA GLN A 40 -42.30 72.50 2.51
C GLN A 40 -41.24 73.61 2.43
N GLU A 41 -39.95 73.27 2.49
CA GLU A 41 -38.88 74.25 2.30
C GLU A 41 -38.45 74.32 0.84
N ASP A 42 -38.23 75.54 0.34
CA ASP A 42 -37.68 75.76 -0.99
C ASP A 42 -36.17 75.50 -0.97
N LEU A 43 -35.74 74.47 -1.69
CA LEU A 43 -34.38 73.91 -1.58
C LEU A 43 -33.38 74.54 -2.56
N GLY A 44 -33.84 75.29 -3.56
CA GLY A 44 -32.96 76.00 -4.50
C GLY A 44 -31.99 75.12 -5.33
N PHE A 45 -32.21 73.80 -5.37
CA PHE A 45 -31.33 72.82 -6.05
C PHE A 45 -31.38 72.88 -7.57
N PHE A 46 -32.39 73.54 -8.13
CA PHE A 46 -32.58 73.67 -9.57
C PHE A 46 -32.76 75.12 -9.97
N ARG A 47 -32.35 75.47 -11.20
CA ARG A 47 -32.60 76.77 -11.82
C ARG A 47 -33.14 76.59 -13.23
N ALA A 48 -34.05 77.48 -13.63
CA ALA A 48 -34.52 77.61 -15.00
C ALA A 48 -33.55 78.51 -15.78
N VAL A 49 -32.98 77.98 -16.86
CA VAL A 49 -32.15 78.73 -17.81
C VAL A 49 -32.96 78.98 -19.07
N ASN A 50 -33.23 80.26 -19.36
CA ASN A 50 -33.95 80.69 -20.55
C ASN A 50 -33.03 80.65 -21.77
N VAL A 51 -33.38 79.84 -22.76
CA VAL A 51 -32.62 79.73 -24.01
C VAL A 51 -33.50 80.16 -25.19
N ASN A 52 -33.02 81.15 -25.94
CA ASN A 52 -33.67 81.63 -27.15
C ASN A 52 -33.06 80.94 -28.37
N ASP A 53 -33.89 80.23 -29.12
CA ASP A 53 -33.51 79.66 -30.41
C ASP A 53 -33.81 80.68 -31.51
N THR A 54 -32.75 81.33 -31.98
CA THR A 54 -32.82 82.38 -33.01
C THR A 54 -33.22 81.86 -34.38
N TRP A 55 -33.14 80.55 -34.64
CA TRP A 55 -33.51 79.95 -35.92
C TRP A 55 -35.00 79.63 -36.01
N SER A 56 -35.60 79.18 -34.90
CA SER A 56 -37.03 78.89 -34.81
C SER A 56 -37.86 80.05 -34.23
N ASN A 57 -37.21 81.11 -33.77
CA ASN A 57 -37.81 82.24 -33.05
C ASN A 57 -38.66 81.77 -31.86
N THR A 58 -38.20 80.73 -31.17
CA THR A 58 -38.83 80.17 -29.98
C THR A 58 -37.92 80.30 -28.76
N SER A 59 -38.51 80.26 -27.57
CA SER A 59 -37.81 80.25 -26.29
C SER A 59 -38.15 78.97 -25.54
N TYR A 60 -37.16 78.35 -24.91
CA TYR A 60 -37.36 77.16 -24.09
C TYR A 60 -36.55 77.26 -22.79
N CYS A 61 -37.06 76.60 -21.76
CA CYS A 61 -36.37 76.46 -20.48
C CYS A 61 -35.48 75.22 -20.51
N GLN A 62 -34.22 75.39 -20.14
CA GLN A 62 -33.33 74.30 -19.74
C GLN A 62 -33.31 74.25 -18.22
N LEU A 63 -33.79 73.16 -17.63
CA LEU A 63 -33.67 72.95 -16.20
C LEU A 63 -32.25 72.45 -15.88
N MET A 64 -31.56 73.13 -14.98
CA MET A 64 -30.21 72.77 -14.56
C MET A 64 -30.11 72.67 -13.04
N ALA A 65 -29.36 71.70 -12.54
CA ALA A 65 -29.00 71.67 -11.12
C ALA A 65 -28.07 72.86 -10.79
N THR A 66 -28.24 73.46 -9.62
CA THR A 66 -27.40 74.57 -9.11
C THR A 66 -26.16 74.07 -8.37
N GLN A 67 -26.17 72.80 -7.96
CA GLN A 67 -25.13 72.14 -7.17
C GLN A 67 -25.06 70.66 -7.49
N ASN A 68 -24.07 69.96 -6.90
CA ASN A 68 -24.05 68.51 -6.89
C ASN A 68 -25.23 67.98 -6.05
N LEU A 69 -25.93 66.97 -6.59
CA LEU A 69 -27.12 66.37 -6.02
C LEU A 69 -26.82 65.13 -5.15
N THR A 70 -25.55 64.90 -4.80
CA THR A 70 -25.16 63.84 -3.86
C THR A 70 -25.99 63.94 -2.57
N TRP A 71 -26.50 62.79 -2.11
CA TRP A 71 -27.38 62.66 -0.94
C TRP A 71 -28.76 63.34 -1.04
N GLN A 72 -29.13 63.90 -2.21
CA GLN A 72 -30.43 64.55 -2.43
C GLN A 72 -31.47 63.60 -3.02
N ARG A 73 -31.47 62.33 -2.62
CA ARG A 73 -32.42 61.32 -3.15
C ARG A 73 -33.87 61.68 -2.84
N GLY A 74 -34.77 61.38 -3.77
CA GLY A 74 -36.22 61.44 -3.57
C GLY A 74 -36.92 62.23 -4.69
N THR A 75 -38.24 62.39 -4.54
CA THR A 75 -39.05 63.15 -5.50
C THR A 75 -39.11 64.62 -5.11
N TYR A 76 -38.89 65.48 -6.09
CA TYR A 76 -38.93 66.93 -6.00
C TYR A 76 -40.03 67.44 -6.92
N GLU A 77 -40.90 68.28 -6.38
CA GLU A 77 -41.91 69.03 -7.11
C GLU A 77 -41.36 70.43 -7.40
N ILE A 78 -41.37 70.82 -8.66
CA ILE A 78 -40.88 72.13 -9.10
C ILE A 78 -42.03 72.87 -9.77
N LEU A 79 -42.48 73.99 -9.20
CA LEU A 79 -43.45 74.88 -9.87
C LEU A 79 -42.70 75.77 -10.85
N LEU A 80 -42.83 75.44 -12.13
CA LEU A 80 -42.29 76.23 -13.23
C LEU A 80 -43.36 77.17 -13.75
N VAL A 81 -43.05 78.46 -13.80
CA VAL A 81 -43.90 79.51 -14.36
C VAL A 81 -43.33 79.98 -15.70
N ALA A 82 -44.19 80.07 -16.70
CA ALA A 82 -43.93 80.66 -18.00
C ALA A 82 -44.72 81.96 -18.11
N GLU A 83 -44.02 83.07 -18.32
CA GLU A 83 -44.60 84.41 -18.46
C GLU A 83 -44.30 84.95 -19.86
N ASP A 84 -45.33 85.42 -20.57
CA ASP A 84 -45.15 86.08 -21.85
C ASP A 84 -44.54 87.50 -21.70
N SER A 85 -44.12 88.09 -22.82
CA SER A 85 -43.58 89.45 -22.84
C SER A 85 -44.64 90.50 -23.23
N GLY A 86 -45.93 90.16 -23.11
CA GLY A 86 -47.05 91.01 -23.48
C GLY A 86 -47.31 92.15 -22.48
N GLU A 87 -48.16 93.11 -22.87
CA GLU A 87 -48.66 94.16 -21.97
C GLU A 87 -50.20 94.22 -22.10
N PRO A 88 -50.98 93.71 -21.13
CA PRO A 88 -50.52 93.11 -19.87
C PRO A 88 -49.89 91.72 -20.05
N LYS A 89 -48.94 91.37 -19.19
CA LYS A 89 -48.31 90.05 -19.18
C LYS A 89 -49.29 88.97 -18.71
N MET A 90 -49.28 87.81 -19.37
CA MET A 90 -49.97 86.61 -18.88
C MET A 90 -48.96 85.52 -18.50
N ASN A 91 -49.34 84.70 -17.52
CA ASN A 91 -48.54 83.56 -17.10
C ASN A 91 -49.34 82.26 -17.06
N GLY A 92 -48.63 81.16 -17.24
CA GLY A 92 -49.10 79.80 -17.00
C GLY A 92 -48.07 79.05 -16.17
N SER A 93 -48.52 78.13 -15.33
CA SER A 93 -47.64 77.35 -14.46
C SER A 93 -47.91 75.86 -14.56
N THR A 94 -46.88 75.04 -14.29
CA THR A 94 -46.98 73.59 -14.22
C THR A 94 -46.03 73.05 -13.15
N ILE A 95 -46.38 71.90 -12.57
CA ILE A 95 -45.53 71.20 -11.61
C ILE A 95 -44.76 70.11 -12.35
N LEU A 96 -43.43 70.15 -12.24
CA LEU A 96 -42.54 69.09 -12.71
C LEU A 96 -42.19 68.17 -11.54
N ASN A 97 -42.40 66.87 -11.72
CA ASN A 97 -41.94 65.85 -10.78
C ASN A 97 -40.58 65.32 -11.22
N ILE A 98 -39.54 65.57 -10.43
CA ILE A 98 -38.19 65.09 -10.68
C ILE A 98 -37.82 64.11 -9.59
N GLU A 99 -37.46 62.89 -9.98
CA GLU A 99 -36.94 61.89 -9.06
C GLU A 99 -35.42 61.86 -9.16
N ILE A 100 -34.75 62.17 -8.04
CA ILE A 100 -33.31 61.96 -7.90
C ILE A 100 -33.12 60.52 -7.41
N GLN A 101 -32.54 59.69 -8.28
CA GLN A 101 -32.21 58.30 -8.00
C GLN A 101 -30.76 58.17 -7.50
N ASP A 102 -30.49 57.03 -6.90
CA ASP A 102 -29.15 56.63 -6.49
C ASP A 102 -28.30 56.28 -7.72
N SER A 103 -27.01 56.60 -7.71
CA SER A 103 -26.08 56.20 -8.79
C SER A 103 -25.31 54.98 -8.32
N ASN A 104 -25.06 54.00 -9.19
CA ASN A 104 -24.25 52.82 -8.86
C ASN A 104 -22.77 53.20 -8.76
N ASP A 105 -22.33 53.70 -7.60
CA ASP A 105 -21.00 54.24 -7.37
C ASP A 105 -20.15 53.50 -6.34
N HIS A 106 -20.72 52.53 -5.63
CA HIS A 106 -20.01 51.57 -4.79
C HIS A 106 -19.92 50.22 -5.50
N THR A 107 -18.94 49.41 -5.12
CA THR A 107 -18.74 48.06 -5.68
C THR A 107 -19.08 47.06 -4.57
N PRO A 108 -19.84 45.99 -4.84
CA PRO A 108 -20.13 44.99 -3.82
C PRO A 108 -18.84 44.24 -3.46
N GLU A 109 -18.61 44.03 -2.17
CA GLU A 109 -17.43 43.34 -1.64
C GLU A 109 -17.82 42.24 -0.65
N PHE A 110 -17.07 41.13 -0.68
CA PHE A 110 -17.21 40.09 0.33
C PHE A 110 -16.69 40.57 1.68
N TRP A 111 -17.43 40.25 2.74
CA TRP A 111 -17.06 40.57 4.11
C TRP A 111 -17.10 39.31 4.97
N PHE A 112 -15.94 38.93 5.51
CA PHE A 112 -15.76 37.69 6.24
C PHE A 112 -15.74 37.94 7.75
N GLU A 113 -16.53 37.15 8.47
CA GLU A 113 -16.55 37.14 9.94
C GLU A 113 -16.25 35.73 10.48
N GLY A 114 -16.20 35.61 11.81
CA GLY A 114 -15.93 34.33 12.47
C GLY A 114 -14.58 33.74 12.07
N CYS A 115 -14.59 32.48 11.65
CA CYS A 115 -13.40 31.70 11.32
C CYS A 115 -12.66 32.20 10.05
N LEU A 116 -13.34 32.93 9.16
CA LEU A 116 -12.76 33.45 7.93
C LEU A 116 -12.15 34.85 8.09
N LYS A 117 -12.31 35.48 9.27
CA LYS A 117 -11.91 36.86 9.50
C LYS A 117 -10.41 37.10 9.34
N ASP A 118 -9.58 36.19 9.86
CA ASP A 118 -8.11 36.33 9.86
C ASP A 118 -7.44 35.41 8.84
N LYS A 119 -8.16 34.40 8.34
CA LYS A 119 -7.66 33.42 7.38
C LYS A 119 -8.79 32.97 6.46
N LEU A 120 -8.68 33.25 5.16
CA LEU A 120 -9.62 32.80 4.13
C LEU A 120 -9.38 31.33 3.78
N GLN A 121 -9.45 30.46 4.79
CA GLN A 121 -9.21 29.03 4.66
C GLN A 121 -10.23 28.26 5.51
N ILE A 122 -10.74 27.16 4.96
CA ILE A 122 -11.59 26.20 5.66
C ILE A 122 -10.93 24.83 5.57
N LYS A 123 -11.00 24.08 6.67
CA LYS A 123 -10.69 22.66 6.70
C LYS A 123 -11.99 21.87 6.82
N MET A 124 -12.14 20.85 5.99
CA MET A 124 -13.29 19.96 6.00
C MET A 124 -12.85 18.52 5.81
N GLU A 125 -13.54 17.58 6.42
CA GLU A 125 -13.26 16.15 6.29
C GLU A 125 -13.92 15.60 5.00
N GLU A 126 -13.22 14.71 4.29
CA GLU A 126 -13.81 14.00 3.15
C GLU A 126 -14.96 13.09 3.58
N ASN A 127 -15.87 12.75 2.66
CA ASN A 127 -17.05 11.91 2.89
C ASN A 127 -18.04 12.35 4.00
N TYR A 128 -17.73 13.40 4.77
CA TYR A 128 -18.57 13.90 5.87
C TYR A 128 -19.85 14.58 5.37
N TYR A 129 -19.73 15.38 4.31
CA TYR A 129 -20.83 16.17 3.74
C TYR A 129 -21.57 15.39 2.65
N GLN A 130 -22.89 15.46 2.66
CA GLN A 130 -23.73 14.96 1.58
C GLN A 130 -23.98 16.05 0.52
N PRO A 131 -24.23 15.67 -0.75
CA PRO A 131 -24.63 16.63 -1.78
C PRO A 131 -25.86 17.46 -1.34
N GLY A 132 -25.70 18.78 -1.34
CA GLY A 132 -26.69 19.76 -0.87
C GLY A 132 -26.41 20.32 0.52
N ASP A 133 -25.41 19.81 1.24
CA ASP A 133 -25.05 20.32 2.56
C ASP A 133 -24.33 21.67 2.48
N ARG A 134 -24.54 22.49 3.51
CA ARG A 134 -23.81 23.75 3.72
C ARG A 134 -22.45 23.46 4.31
N VAL A 135 -21.40 24.05 3.74
CA VAL A 135 -20.05 23.96 4.33
C VAL A 135 -20.06 24.69 5.67
N LEU A 136 -19.62 23.99 6.72
CA LEU A 136 -19.52 24.56 8.06
C LEU A 136 -18.09 25.01 8.31
N CYS A 137 -17.94 25.96 9.23
CA CYS A 137 -16.64 26.34 9.71
C CYS A 137 -16.35 25.75 11.09
N ALA A 138 -15.33 24.91 11.16
CA ALA A 138 -14.86 24.34 12.42
C ALA A 138 -14.12 25.39 13.25
N THR A 139 -14.60 25.66 14.46
CA THR A 139 -13.85 26.34 15.51
C THR A 139 -13.52 25.34 16.61
N ASP A 140 -12.49 25.61 17.42
CA ASP A 140 -12.01 24.72 18.51
C ASP A 140 -13.09 24.25 19.51
N GLN A 141 -14.31 24.80 19.46
CA GLN A 141 -15.40 24.48 20.39
C GLN A 141 -16.79 24.24 19.77
N ASN A 142 -16.97 24.32 18.44
CA ASN A 142 -18.19 23.90 17.70
C ASN A 142 -18.07 24.19 16.19
N ALA A 143 -18.86 23.48 15.37
CA ALA A 143 -19.11 23.85 13.98
C ALA A 143 -20.14 24.99 13.92
N LEU A 144 -19.77 26.12 13.33
CA LEU A 144 -20.66 27.26 13.09
C LEU A 144 -20.98 27.33 11.58
N GLU A 145 -22.17 27.84 11.25
CA GLU A 145 -22.52 28.09 9.85
C GLU A 145 -21.54 29.09 9.24
N LEU A 146 -21.05 28.79 8.04
CA LEU A 146 -20.19 29.66 7.28
C LEU A 146 -21.02 30.79 6.67
N GLU A 147 -20.93 31.99 7.24
CA GLU A 147 -21.63 33.17 6.72
C GLU A 147 -20.65 34.06 5.94
N ILE A 148 -20.81 34.09 4.62
CA ILE A 148 -20.06 34.98 3.73
C ILE A 148 -20.96 36.19 3.43
N LEU A 149 -20.73 37.30 4.11
CA LEU A 149 -21.55 38.50 3.93
C LEU A 149 -21.12 39.27 2.69
N VAL A 150 -22.05 40.04 2.11
CA VAL A 150 -21.76 40.98 1.02
C VAL A 150 -22.10 42.39 1.50
N ARG A 151 -21.17 43.33 1.30
CA ARG A 151 -21.37 44.75 1.62
C ARG A 151 -21.35 45.59 0.36
N ASP A 152 -22.33 46.46 0.26
CA ASP A 152 -22.45 47.48 -0.76
C ASP A 152 -23.12 48.71 -0.12
N GLU A 153 -22.51 49.88 -0.30
CA GLU A 153 -23.00 51.13 0.29
C GLU A 153 -24.08 51.82 -0.57
N ASP A 154 -24.36 51.31 -1.77
CA ASP A 154 -25.44 51.77 -2.63
C ASP A 154 -26.83 51.40 -2.07
N ILE A 155 -27.92 51.82 -2.74
CA ILE A 155 -29.28 51.58 -2.26
C ILE A 155 -30.20 51.04 -3.35
N GLY A 156 -31.16 50.19 -2.96
CA GLY A 156 -32.17 49.67 -3.87
C GLY A 156 -31.59 48.58 -4.77
N GLU A 157 -31.81 48.68 -6.08
CA GLU A 157 -31.28 47.71 -7.05
C GLU A 157 -29.76 47.84 -7.22
N ASN A 158 -29.18 49.02 -6.99
CA ASN A 158 -27.73 49.24 -7.09
C ASN A 158 -26.93 48.42 -6.06
N ARG A 159 -27.49 48.17 -4.86
CA ARG A 159 -26.89 47.27 -3.87
C ARG A 159 -27.32 45.81 -3.98
N ASP A 160 -28.30 45.52 -4.84
CA ASP A 160 -28.81 44.16 -4.96
C ASP A 160 -27.83 43.34 -5.78
N PHE A 161 -27.47 42.14 -5.33
CA PHE A 161 -26.32 41.42 -5.90
C PHE A 161 -26.63 39.97 -6.29
N THR A 162 -25.72 39.40 -7.05
CA THR A 162 -25.59 37.96 -7.32
C THR A 162 -24.19 37.50 -6.92
N CYS A 163 -24.06 36.27 -6.44
CA CYS A 163 -22.76 35.66 -6.17
C CYS A 163 -22.70 34.24 -6.71
N ASP A 164 -21.51 33.85 -7.15
CA ASP A 164 -21.18 32.55 -7.73
C ASP A 164 -19.68 32.26 -7.57
N ILE A 165 -19.25 31.08 -8.05
CA ILE A 165 -17.82 30.72 -8.13
C ILE A 165 -17.37 30.90 -9.58
N ASP A 166 -16.31 31.70 -9.78
CA ASP A 166 -15.62 31.81 -11.05
C ASP A 166 -14.70 30.59 -11.23
N TYR A 167 -15.26 29.50 -11.76
CA TYR A 167 -14.55 28.24 -11.95
C TYR A 167 -13.35 28.36 -12.90
N GLU A 168 -13.34 29.35 -13.82
CA GLU A 168 -12.20 29.57 -14.72
C GLU A 168 -10.98 30.14 -14.00
N LYS A 169 -11.18 30.83 -12.87
CA LYS A 169 -10.11 31.37 -12.01
C LYS A 169 -9.80 30.49 -10.80
N SER A 170 -10.56 29.43 -10.59
CA SER A 170 -10.40 28.52 -9.46
C SER A 170 -9.40 27.40 -9.79
N THR A 171 -8.72 26.86 -8.78
CA THR A 171 -7.78 25.73 -8.97
C THR A 171 -7.99 24.64 -7.93
N ALA A 172 -7.73 23.39 -8.30
CA ALA A 172 -7.75 22.25 -7.39
C ALA A 172 -6.44 21.45 -7.46
N VAL A 173 -6.08 20.79 -6.37
CA VAL A 173 -4.89 19.92 -6.27
C VAL A 173 -5.33 18.58 -5.68
N PRO A 174 -5.03 17.42 -6.32
CA PRO A 174 -4.56 17.30 -7.71
C PRO A 174 -5.60 17.80 -8.72
N VAL A 175 -5.16 18.14 -9.95
CA VAL A 175 -6.07 18.57 -11.04
C VAL A 175 -6.66 17.35 -11.72
N ASN A 176 -7.92 17.02 -11.42
CA ASN A 176 -8.64 15.88 -11.98
C ASN A 176 -9.80 16.31 -12.89
N GLY A 177 -9.51 17.20 -13.86
CA GLY A 177 -10.47 17.71 -14.84
C GLY A 177 -11.18 19.00 -14.40
N VAL A 178 -12.04 19.53 -15.27
CA VAL A 178 -12.73 20.83 -15.05
C VAL A 178 -13.99 20.67 -14.18
N ASP A 179 -14.58 19.47 -14.15
CA ASP A 179 -15.81 19.18 -13.40
C ASP A 179 -15.59 19.10 -11.88
N GLN A 180 -14.35 18.84 -11.45
CA GLN A 180 -13.99 18.75 -10.03
C GLN A 180 -14.26 20.05 -9.24
N LEU A 181 -14.14 21.21 -9.87
CA LEU A 181 -14.41 22.49 -9.19
C LEU A 181 -15.91 22.68 -8.90
N GLN A 182 -16.78 21.93 -9.58
CA GLN A 182 -18.24 21.94 -9.37
C GLN A 182 -18.67 21.10 -8.15
N ASP A 183 -17.72 20.47 -7.45
CA ASP A 183 -17.93 19.88 -6.13
C ASP A 183 -18.39 20.91 -5.10
N PHE A 184 -18.09 22.19 -5.33
CA PHE A 184 -18.56 23.32 -4.54
C PHE A 184 -19.43 24.27 -5.35
N GLU A 185 -20.42 24.89 -4.70
CA GLU A 185 -21.27 25.91 -5.31
C GLU A 185 -21.58 27.03 -4.32
N LEU A 186 -21.46 28.28 -4.76
CA LEU A 186 -21.83 29.45 -3.96
C LEU A 186 -23.24 29.92 -4.34
N LYS A 187 -24.13 30.03 -3.35
CA LYS A 187 -25.51 30.50 -3.54
C LYS A 187 -25.79 31.70 -2.66
N ARG A 188 -26.49 32.69 -3.19
CA ARG A 188 -27.01 33.81 -2.39
C ARG A 188 -28.08 33.34 -1.42
N GLU A 189 -27.93 33.74 -0.16
CA GLU A 189 -28.96 33.59 0.86
C GLU A 189 -29.11 34.89 1.66
N SER A 190 -30.31 35.45 1.69
CA SER A 190 -30.60 36.72 2.38
C SER A 190 -29.66 37.85 1.93
N ASP A 191 -28.80 38.32 2.83
CA ASP A 191 -27.80 39.39 2.70
C ASP A 191 -26.36 38.88 2.51
N GLY A 192 -26.18 37.57 2.38
CA GLY A 192 -24.88 36.94 2.14
C GLY A 192 -24.93 35.83 1.10
N CYS A 193 -23.90 35.00 1.13
CA CYS A 193 -23.69 33.84 0.29
C CYS A 193 -23.32 32.64 1.17
N VAL A 194 -23.75 31.46 0.75
CA VAL A 194 -23.51 30.20 1.43
C VAL A 194 -22.82 29.25 0.45
N LEU A 195 -21.73 28.64 0.91
CA LEU A 195 -21.00 27.62 0.18
C LEU A 195 -21.65 26.25 0.41
N TYR A 196 -21.96 25.56 -0.67
CA TYR A 196 -22.59 24.25 -0.70
C TYR A 196 -21.65 23.20 -1.27
N VAL A 197 -21.82 21.97 -0.81
CA VAL A 197 -21.21 20.77 -1.38
C VAL A 197 -22.18 20.16 -2.40
N ASN A 198 -21.72 19.81 -3.60
CA ASN A 198 -22.56 19.29 -4.69
C ASN A 198 -22.29 17.82 -5.05
N SER A 199 -21.23 17.23 -4.51
CA SER A 199 -20.82 15.84 -4.71
C SER A 199 -20.29 15.25 -3.40
N ILE A 200 -20.02 13.94 -3.39
CA ILE A 200 -19.28 13.35 -2.27
C ILE A 200 -17.81 13.76 -2.47
N ILE A 201 -17.26 14.50 -1.51
CA ILE A 201 -15.87 14.96 -1.55
C ILE A 201 -14.96 13.78 -1.22
N ASP A 202 -14.09 13.46 -2.18
CA ASP A 202 -13.05 12.43 -2.11
C ASP A 202 -11.69 13.13 -2.18
N ARG A 203 -10.85 12.96 -1.16
CA ARG A 203 -9.60 13.70 -1.00
C ARG A 203 -8.59 13.36 -2.10
N GLU A 204 -8.56 12.11 -2.55
CA GLU A 204 -7.71 11.63 -3.64
C GLU A 204 -8.08 12.30 -4.97
N SER A 205 -9.38 12.55 -5.15
CA SER A 205 -9.88 13.32 -6.28
C SER A 205 -9.52 14.80 -6.17
N GLY A 206 -9.56 15.39 -4.97
CA GLY A 206 -9.13 16.76 -4.71
C GLY A 206 -8.92 17.10 -3.23
N ARG A 207 -7.68 17.40 -2.85
CA ARG A 207 -7.29 17.69 -1.46
C ARG A 207 -7.22 19.18 -1.12
N ARG A 208 -7.00 20.06 -2.11
CA ARG A 208 -7.00 21.52 -1.90
C ARG A 208 -7.70 22.23 -3.05
N TYR A 209 -8.63 23.12 -2.73
CA TYR A 209 -9.36 23.95 -3.67
C TYR A 209 -9.07 25.41 -3.36
N ASN A 210 -8.68 26.20 -4.35
CA ASN A 210 -8.58 27.64 -4.26
C ASN A 210 -9.73 28.22 -5.09
N LEU A 211 -10.88 28.47 -4.44
CA LEU A 211 -12.12 28.88 -5.09
C LEU A 211 -12.13 30.41 -5.26
N SER A 212 -12.32 30.89 -6.49
CA SER A 212 -12.49 32.31 -6.78
C SER A 212 -13.97 32.67 -6.62
N LEU A 213 -14.33 33.20 -5.46
CA LEU A 213 -15.67 33.70 -5.19
C LEU A 213 -15.86 35.00 -5.99
N HIS A 214 -17.03 35.16 -6.61
CA HIS A 214 -17.37 36.33 -7.42
C HIS A 214 -18.71 36.93 -6.94
N VAL A 215 -18.76 38.26 -6.85
CA VAL A 215 -19.96 39.00 -6.50
C VAL A 215 -20.16 40.18 -7.46
N LYS A 216 -21.41 40.40 -7.86
CA LYS A 216 -21.80 41.39 -8.86
C LYS A 216 -23.10 42.06 -8.49
N ASP A 217 -23.14 43.39 -8.57
CA ASP A 217 -24.35 44.17 -8.33
C ASP A 217 -25.30 44.16 -9.55
N LYS A 218 -26.52 44.66 -9.34
CA LYS A 218 -27.54 44.83 -10.39
C LYS A 218 -27.66 46.29 -10.84
N GLY A 219 -26.71 47.14 -10.48
CA GLY A 219 -26.67 48.53 -10.91
C GLY A 219 -26.33 48.69 -12.40
N THR A 220 -26.41 49.92 -12.90
CA THR A 220 -26.08 50.25 -14.30
C THR A 220 -25.08 51.41 -14.37
N PRO A 221 -23.85 51.21 -14.88
CA PRO A 221 -23.26 49.92 -15.24
C PRO A 221 -23.03 49.03 -14.02
N PRO A 222 -23.08 47.69 -14.17
CA PRO A 222 -22.87 46.80 -13.04
C PRO A 222 -21.41 46.80 -12.60
N ARG A 223 -21.16 46.67 -11.29
CA ARG A 223 -19.82 46.51 -10.71
C ARG A 223 -19.70 45.15 -10.03
N GLU A 224 -18.46 44.64 -10.01
CA GLU A 224 -18.15 43.28 -9.59
C GLU A 224 -16.78 43.20 -8.90
N SER A 225 -16.62 42.21 -8.02
CA SER A 225 -15.37 41.93 -7.29
C SER A 225 -15.16 40.42 -7.11
N TRP A 226 -13.93 40.03 -6.74
CA TRP A 226 -13.54 38.64 -6.52
C TRP A 226 -12.75 38.51 -5.22
N GLU A 227 -12.84 37.34 -4.59
CA GLU A 227 -11.99 36.94 -3.46
C GLU A 227 -11.64 35.45 -3.55
N TYR A 228 -10.49 35.04 -3.00
CA TYR A 228 -10.08 33.63 -2.99
C TYR A 228 -10.34 32.97 -1.62
N LEU A 229 -11.01 31.81 -1.64
CA LEU A 229 -11.23 30.97 -0.48
C LEU A 229 -10.50 29.63 -0.67
N GLU A 230 -9.60 29.30 0.26
CA GLU A 230 -8.91 28.01 0.26
C GLU A 230 -9.72 26.96 1.05
N VAL A 231 -10.12 25.88 0.40
CA VAL A 231 -10.75 24.72 1.04
C VAL A 231 -9.75 23.58 1.06
N ILE A 232 -9.40 23.11 2.26
CA ILE A 232 -8.51 21.97 2.48
C ILE A 232 -9.36 20.79 2.93
N VAL A 233 -9.27 19.69 2.18
CA VAL A 233 -9.92 18.43 2.50
C VAL A 233 -8.96 17.59 3.35
N THR A 234 -9.32 17.36 4.59
CA THR A 234 -8.62 16.46 5.52
C THR A 234 -9.16 15.05 5.36
N ASN A 235 -8.31 14.06 5.64
CA ASN A 235 -8.71 12.67 5.58
C ASN A 235 -9.77 12.37 6.65
N ALA A 236 -10.69 11.46 6.34
CA ALA A 236 -11.60 10.86 7.29
C ALA A 236 -10.96 9.56 7.78
N PHE A 237 -10.59 9.49 9.06
CA PHE A 237 -9.95 8.31 9.67
C PHE A 237 -10.93 7.11 9.70
N GLU A 238 -11.12 6.42 8.57
CA GLU A 238 -12.17 5.41 8.40
C GLU A 238 -11.69 4.10 7.75
N ALA A 239 -10.48 4.04 7.19
CA ALA A 239 -10.02 2.86 6.47
C ALA A 239 -8.98 2.06 7.29
N PRO A 240 -9.27 0.79 7.66
CA PRO A 240 -8.34 0.02 8.48
C PRO A 240 -7.04 -0.29 7.69
N PRO A 241 -5.89 -0.37 8.39
CA PRO A 241 -4.64 -0.78 7.76
C PRO A 241 -4.75 -2.18 7.17
N TYR A 242 -3.97 -2.45 6.12
CA TYR A 242 -4.00 -3.73 5.41
C TYR A 242 -2.63 -4.13 4.85
N PHE A 243 -2.41 -5.44 4.69
CA PHE A 243 -1.23 -5.96 3.96
C PHE A 243 -1.44 -5.97 2.43
N CYS A 244 -2.68 -6.21 1.96
CA CYS A 244 -3.06 -6.08 0.56
C CYS A 244 -4.55 -5.77 0.39
N LEU A 245 -4.88 -5.20 -0.78
CA LEU A 245 -6.21 -4.69 -1.13
C LEU A 245 -7.30 -5.77 -1.20
N GLU A 246 -6.95 -7.02 -1.52
CA GLU A 246 -7.92 -8.11 -1.63
C GLU A 246 -7.37 -9.44 -1.10
N GLY A 247 -8.18 -10.11 -0.27
CA GLY A 247 -7.92 -11.46 0.23
C GLY A 247 -6.90 -11.55 1.35
N MET A 248 -6.32 -12.75 1.50
CA MET A 248 -5.29 -13.05 2.49
C MET A 248 -3.93 -13.01 1.82
N CYS A 249 -3.10 -12.06 2.25
CA CYS A 249 -1.72 -11.94 1.79
C CYS A 249 -0.90 -13.14 2.22
N LYS A 250 0.13 -13.49 1.44
CA LYS A 250 1.05 -14.57 1.77
C LYS A 250 2.47 -14.09 1.64
N GLU A 251 3.30 -14.42 2.61
CA GLU A 251 4.72 -14.12 2.58
C GLU A 251 5.53 -15.26 3.18
N THR A 252 6.77 -15.37 2.73
CA THR A 252 7.75 -16.30 3.28
C THR A 252 8.93 -15.52 3.84
N VAL A 253 9.24 -15.75 5.11
CA VAL A 253 10.43 -15.25 5.77
C VAL A 253 11.34 -16.41 6.17
N TYR A 254 12.62 -16.11 6.34
CA TYR A 254 13.63 -17.10 6.67
C TYR A 254 14.21 -16.79 8.04
N MET A 255 14.39 -17.82 8.87
CA MET A 255 15.04 -17.71 10.17
C MET A 255 16.14 -18.75 10.27
N LYS A 256 17.34 -18.31 10.62
CA LYS A 256 18.48 -19.18 10.89
C LYS A 256 18.19 -20.07 12.10
N GLU A 257 18.47 -21.37 11.97
CA GLU A 257 18.42 -22.28 13.11
C GLU A 257 19.60 -22.07 14.06
N ASN A 258 19.53 -22.67 15.26
CA ASN A 258 20.55 -22.54 16.31
C ASN A 258 20.83 -21.10 16.78
N ASP A 259 20.02 -20.12 16.35
CA ASP A 259 20.12 -18.72 16.73
C ASP A 259 18.90 -18.33 17.61
N PRO A 260 19.06 -18.24 18.94
CA PRO A 260 17.98 -17.87 19.85
C PRO A 260 17.54 -16.40 19.73
N ASP A 261 18.36 -15.54 19.13
CA ASP A 261 18.08 -14.11 18.94
C ASP A 261 17.59 -13.79 17.52
N VAL A 262 17.36 -14.83 16.69
CA VAL A 262 16.92 -14.67 15.30
C VAL A 262 15.64 -13.85 15.22
N THR A 263 15.67 -12.89 14.29
CA THR A 263 14.56 -11.97 14.03
C THR A 263 14.45 -11.78 12.52
N SER A 264 13.22 -11.78 12.02
CA SER A 264 12.94 -11.53 10.60
C SER A 264 11.85 -10.48 10.46
N MET A 265 11.99 -9.61 9.46
CA MET A 265 10.95 -8.66 9.09
C MET A 265 10.00 -9.31 8.09
N PHE A 266 8.71 -9.02 8.24
CA PHE A 266 7.66 -9.38 7.29
C PHE A 266 7.11 -8.11 6.64
N LEU A 267 6.18 -8.24 5.71
CA LEU A 267 5.57 -7.16 4.95
C LEU A 267 5.01 -6.10 5.89
N GLU A 268 5.39 -4.85 5.63
CA GLU A 268 4.82 -3.71 6.33
C GLU A 268 3.36 -3.51 5.85
N ALA A 269 2.44 -3.36 6.79
CA ALA A 269 1.07 -3.03 6.47
C ALA A 269 0.96 -1.57 6.02
N ILE A 270 0.07 -1.33 5.07
CA ILE A 270 -0.22 -0.01 4.54
C ILE A 270 -1.47 0.48 5.26
N ASP A 271 -1.35 1.62 5.90
CA ASP A 271 -2.51 2.39 6.31
C ASP A 271 -2.85 3.36 5.18
N PRO A 272 -4.01 3.20 4.50
CA PRO A 272 -4.44 4.14 3.48
C PRO A 272 -4.54 5.57 4.01
N ASP A 273 -4.73 5.74 5.32
CA ASP A 273 -4.84 7.05 5.95
C ASP A 273 -3.48 7.76 6.08
N ASN A 274 -2.38 7.03 5.90
CA ASN A 274 -1.00 7.50 6.05
C ASN A 274 -0.30 7.85 4.71
N ILE A 275 -1.04 7.91 3.60
CA ILE A 275 -0.43 7.93 2.25
C ILE A 275 0.19 9.27 1.82
N ASP A 276 0.01 10.39 2.55
CA ASP A 276 0.53 11.67 2.08
C ASP A 276 1.85 12.10 2.76
N SER A 277 2.81 12.44 1.91
CA SER A 277 4.07 13.07 2.28
C SER A 277 4.00 14.57 1.96
N ASP A 278 2.87 15.20 2.31
CA ASP A 278 2.74 16.66 2.23
C ASP A 278 3.51 17.27 3.42
N PRO A 279 4.60 18.03 3.18
CA PRO A 279 5.41 18.61 4.25
C PRO A 279 4.67 19.68 5.08
N ASP A 280 3.49 20.13 4.64
CA ASP A 280 2.62 21.06 5.36
C ASP A 280 1.46 20.36 6.10
N ASP A 281 1.34 19.03 6.01
CA ASP A 281 0.41 18.25 6.83
C ASP A 281 0.97 18.18 8.26
N ASP A 282 0.11 18.30 9.28
CA ASP A 282 0.55 18.25 10.68
C ASP A 282 0.97 16.85 11.14
N GLY A 283 1.15 15.92 10.20
CA GLY A 283 1.89 14.69 10.37
C GLY A 283 1.22 13.71 11.32
N THR A 284 -0.11 13.71 11.40
CA THR A 284 -0.85 12.67 12.12
C THR A 284 -0.86 11.39 11.29
N TYR A 285 0.27 10.67 11.32
CA TYR A 285 0.29 9.27 10.93
C TYR A 285 -0.49 8.46 11.98
N GLU A 286 -1.52 7.72 11.57
CA GLU A 286 -2.13 6.72 12.44
C GLU A 286 -1.12 5.59 12.73
N ASP A 287 -1.06 5.19 13.99
CA ASP A 287 -0.14 4.14 14.43
C ASP A 287 -0.64 2.76 14.00
N VAL A 288 0.23 1.95 13.41
CA VAL A 288 -0.13 0.60 12.94
C VAL A 288 0.34 -0.46 13.95
N PHE A 289 -0.60 -1.23 14.49
CA PHE A 289 -0.35 -2.29 15.46
C PHE A 289 -0.51 -3.66 14.83
N TYR A 290 0.51 -4.50 14.99
CA TYR A 290 0.52 -5.89 14.54
C TYR A 290 0.10 -6.83 15.67
N ASN A 291 -0.65 -7.89 15.33
CA ASN A 291 -1.10 -8.90 16.28
C ASN A 291 -0.94 -10.32 15.70
N ILE A 292 -0.41 -11.26 16.49
CA ILE A 292 -0.41 -12.69 16.10
C ILE A 292 -1.77 -13.30 16.49
N VAL A 293 -2.55 -13.72 15.50
CA VAL A 293 -3.94 -14.17 15.71
C VAL A 293 -4.16 -15.67 15.47
N GLY A 294 -3.14 -16.38 14.99
CA GLY A 294 -3.24 -17.82 14.74
C GLY A 294 -1.92 -18.47 14.31
N GLY A 295 -1.96 -19.79 14.12
CA GLY A 295 -0.80 -20.60 13.71
C GLY A 295 0.03 -21.11 14.88
N THR A 296 1.33 -21.38 14.65
CA THR A 296 2.26 -21.93 15.64
C THR A 296 2.78 -20.86 16.60
N THR A 297 1.89 -20.27 17.39
CA THR A 297 2.17 -19.08 18.22
C THR A 297 3.08 -19.33 19.44
N SER A 298 3.33 -20.58 19.82
CA SER A 298 4.06 -20.92 21.06
C SER A 298 5.52 -20.47 21.07
N PHE A 299 6.15 -20.42 19.89
CA PHE A 299 7.58 -20.15 19.73
C PHE A 299 7.88 -18.74 19.24
N PHE A 300 6.86 -17.95 18.89
CA PHE A 300 7.08 -16.67 18.23
C PHE A 300 6.37 -15.53 18.96
N GLU A 301 6.98 -14.35 18.89
CA GLU A 301 6.38 -13.09 19.30
C GLU A 301 6.83 -11.96 18.39
N LEU A 302 6.09 -10.86 18.38
CA LEU A 302 6.48 -9.67 17.64
C LEU A 302 7.73 -9.04 18.27
N GLY A 303 8.65 -8.56 17.42
CA GLY A 303 9.98 -8.10 17.84
C GLY A 303 10.00 -6.82 18.66
N GLY A 304 8.86 -6.15 18.84
CA GLY A 304 8.70 -5.05 19.78
C GLY A 304 7.26 -4.57 19.90
N THR A 305 7.03 -3.69 20.87
CA THR A 305 5.72 -3.04 21.11
C THR A 305 5.57 -1.72 20.36
N ASN A 306 6.50 -1.41 19.46
CA ASN A 306 6.54 -0.11 18.79
C ASN A 306 5.60 -0.11 17.60
N ARG A 307 4.93 1.03 17.38
CA ARG A 307 3.79 1.32 16.49
C ARG A 307 4.01 1.08 14.98
N MET A 308 5.13 0.48 14.60
CA MET A 308 5.53 0.17 13.21
C MET A 308 6.44 -1.06 13.11
N ASN A 309 6.61 -1.85 14.18
CA ASN A 309 7.59 -2.94 14.16
C ASN A 309 7.01 -4.23 13.54
N ASN A 310 7.16 -4.35 12.23
CA ASN A 310 6.83 -5.52 11.41
C ASN A 310 7.86 -6.66 11.51
N SER A 311 8.39 -6.91 12.70
CA SER A 311 9.33 -8.01 12.93
C SER A 311 8.74 -9.12 13.80
N ILE A 312 9.18 -10.33 13.53
CA ILE A 312 8.87 -11.53 14.29
C ILE A 312 10.17 -12.12 14.85
N ARG A 313 10.15 -12.57 16.10
CA ARG A 313 11.29 -13.17 16.80
C ARG A 313 10.86 -14.37 17.62
N LEU A 314 11.83 -15.09 18.18
CA LEU A 314 11.57 -16.23 19.05
C LEU A 314 11.10 -15.80 20.45
N ARG A 315 10.17 -16.58 20.99
CA ARG A 315 9.67 -16.49 22.36
C ARG A 315 10.01 -17.80 23.08
N ASN A 316 10.66 -17.68 24.24
CA ASN A 316 10.90 -18.80 25.16
C ASN A 316 11.58 -20.02 24.53
N LEU A 317 12.48 -19.82 23.56
CA LEU A 317 13.22 -20.91 22.91
C LEU A 317 14.75 -20.66 22.96
N PRO A 318 15.41 -20.93 24.10
CA PRO A 318 16.81 -20.56 24.30
C PRO A 318 17.83 -21.28 23.42
N GLN A 319 17.44 -22.39 22.80
CA GLN A 319 18.31 -23.14 21.88
C GLN A 319 18.14 -22.69 20.42
N GLY A 320 17.22 -21.76 20.13
CA GLY A 320 16.86 -21.42 18.76
C GLY A 320 15.92 -22.45 18.13
N LEU A 321 15.59 -22.22 16.86
CA LEU A 321 14.90 -23.21 16.03
C LEU A 321 15.87 -24.33 15.67
N ASP A 322 15.33 -25.49 15.36
CA ASP A 322 16.03 -26.69 14.90
C ASP A 322 15.24 -27.21 13.68
N ARG A 323 15.89 -27.24 12.51
CA ARG A 323 15.28 -27.61 11.23
C ARG A 323 14.99 -29.11 11.18
N GLU A 324 15.83 -29.94 11.81
CA GLU A 324 15.70 -31.40 11.89
C GLU A 324 14.43 -31.79 12.65
N ASP A 325 14.03 -30.98 13.64
CA ASP A 325 12.76 -31.16 14.38
C ASP A 325 11.57 -30.63 13.57
N VAL A 326 11.60 -29.34 13.19
CA VAL A 326 10.51 -28.70 12.44
C VAL A 326 11.05 -27.68 11.42
N PRO A 327 10.96 -27.96 10.11
CA PRO A 327 11.56 -27.11 9.08
C PRO A 327 10.70 -25.89 8.68
N GLU A 328 9.40 -25.89 9.00
CA GLU A 328 8.45 -24.86 8.58
C GLU A 328 7.44 -24.55 9.68
N TYR A 329 7.19 -23.26 9.89
CA TYR A 329 6.14 -22.74 10.78
C TYR A 329 5.19 -21.81 10.04
N GLN A 330 3.96 -21.72 10.53
CA GLN A 330 2.91 -20.90 9.92
C GLN A 330 2.30 -19.99 10.98
N LEU A 331 2.23 -18.69 10.70
CA LEU A 331 1.61 -17.68 11.55
C LEU A 331 0.57 -16.88 10.76
N TYR A 332 -0.38 -16.32 11.49
CA TYR A 332 -1.34 -15.37 10.95
C TYR A 332 -1.20 -14.05 11.69
N ILE A 333 -0.93 -12.99 10.94
CA ILE A 333 -0.70 -11.64 11.47
C ILE A 333 -1.86 -10.75 11.06
N ASP A 334 -2.51 -10.15 12.05
CA ASP A 334 -3.56 -9.15 11.89
C ASP A 334 -2.99 -7.75 12.15
N VAL A 335 -3.69 -6.74 11.65
CA VAL A 335 -3.25 -5.34 11.76
C VAL A 335 -4.41 -4.42 12.13
N THR A 336 -4.15 -3.41 12.95
CA THR A 336 -5.16 -2.46 13.46
C THR A 336 -4.53 -1.12 13.81
N ASN A 337 -5.33 -0.05 13.78
CA ASN A 337 -4.97 1.28 14.28
C ASN A 337 -5.34 1.50 15.76
N ASP A 338 -6.08 0.57 16.38
CA ASP A 338 -6.46 0.65 17.80
C ASP A 338 -5.55 -0.24 18.68
N PRO A 339 -4.68 0.33 19.54
CA PRO A 339 -3.79 -0.44 20.41
C PRO A 339 -4.53 -1.25 21.48
N SER A 340 -5.81 -0.96 21.73
CA SER A 340 -6.67 -1.71 22.66
C SER A 340 -7.23 -2.98 22.03
N VAL A 341 -7.19 -3.11 20.70
CA VAL A 341 -7.62 -4.30 19.98
C VAL A 341 -6.53 -5.38 20.09
N GLN A 342 -6.84 -6.42 20.86
CA GLN A 342 -6.07 -7.65 20.93
C GLN A 342 -6.97 -8.81 20.52
N PRO A 343 -6.99 -9.17 19.23
CA PRO A 343 -7.82 -10.26 18.76
C PRO A 343 -7.43 -11.56 19.46
N PRO A 344 -8.39 -12.38 19.89
CA PRO A 344 -8.07 -13.68 20.48
C PRO A 344 -7.40 -14.57 19.44
N ILE A 345 -6.43 -15.38 19.89
CA ILE A 345 -5.87 -16.44 19.06
C ILE A 345 -7.00 -17.43 18.72
N SER A 346 -7.28 -17.63 17.43
CA SER A 346 -8.42 -18.39 16.94
C SER A 346 -8.02 -19.31 15.78
N GLU A 347 -8.59 -20.51 15.72
CA GLU A 347 -8.49 -21.40 14.55
C GLU A 347 -9.37 -20.92 13.38
N GLN A 348 -10.40 -20.12 13.67
CA GLN A 348 -11.23 -19.45 12.67
C GLN A 348 -10.65 -18.06 12.41
N ILE A 349 -9.88 -17.95 11.34
CA ILE A 349 -9.09 -16.75 11.04
C ILE A 349 -9.89 -15.84 10.10
N PRO A 350 -9.99 -14.52 10.40
CA PRO A 350 -10.60 -13.55 9.51
C PRO A 350 -9.94 -13.59 8.12
N ARG A 351 -10.73 -13.48 7.05
CA ARG A 351 -10.24 -13.70 5.67
C ARG A 351 -9.77 -12.44 4.96
N ASN A 352 -10.07 -11.26 5.50
CA ASN A 352 -9.70 -9.99 4.88
C ASN A 352 -8.65 -9.30 5.74
N TYR A 353 -7.59 -8.80 5.10
CA TYR A 353 -6.55 -7.98 5.71
C TYR A 353 -5.58 -8.69 6.68
N THR A 354 -5.67 -10.01 6.83
CA THR A 354 -4.68 -10.82 7.57
C THR A 354 -3.54 -11.30 6.64
N LEU A 355 -2.31 -11.29 7.15
CA LEU A 355 -1.13 -11.88 6.49
C LEU A 355 -0.94 -13.33 6.94
N TYR A 356 -0.82 -14.24 5.98
CA TYR A 356 -0.36 -15.61 6.17
C TYR A 356 1.16 -15.66 6.00
N LEU A 357 1.87 -15.84 7.12
CA LEU A 357 3.32 -15.82 7.18
C LEU A 357 3.86 -17.24 7.29
N THR A 358 4.58 -17.70 6.28
CA THR A 358 5.38 -18.93 6.32
C THR A 358 6.79 -18.61 6.78
N ILE A 359 7.24 -19.25 7.85
CA ILE A 359 8.60 -19.14 8.35
C ILE A 359 9.34 -20.41 7.95
N ILE A 360 10.37 -20.27 7.12
CA ILE A 360 11.26 -21.38 6.73
C ILE A 360 12.51 -21.32 7.60
N VAL A 361 12.82 -22.42 8.26
CA VAL A 361 14.05 -22.58 9.03
C VAL A 361 15.21 -22.82 8.06
N GLN A 362 16.25 -21.99 8.15
CA GLN A 362 17.44 -22.14 7.33
C GLN A 362 18.38 -23.17 7.94
N ASP A 363 18.78 -24.10 7.09
CA ASP A 363 19.71 -25.19 7.38
C ASP A 363 21.10 -24.67 7.76
N GLU A 364 21.64 -25.18 8.86
CA GLU A 364 23.02 -25.09 9.30
C GLU A 364 23.55 -26.51 9.46
N ASN A 365 24.75 -26.77 8.95
CA ASN A 365 25.36 -28.09 8.99
C ASN A 365 25.92 -28.40 10.39
N ASP A 366 25.03 -28.75 11.32
CA ASP A 366 25.33 -29.02 12.74
C ASP A 366 25.25 -30.50 13.12
N ASN A 367 24.85 -31.37 12.17
CA ASN A 367 24.82 -32.81 12.35
C ASN A 367 25.99 -33.48 11.61
N PRO A 368 26.68 -34.45 12.25
CA PRO A 368 27.67 -35.25 11.54
C PRO A 368 27.00 -36.35 10.71
N PRO A 369 27.63 -36.81 9.60
CA PRO A 369 27.10 -37.92 8.82
C PRO A 369 26.89 -39.19 9.66
N GLU A 370 25.80 -39.92 9.44
CA GLU A 370 25.49 -41.16 10.15
C GLU A 370 25.59 -42.39 9.22
N PHE A 371 26.34 -43.40 9.64
CA PHE A 371 26.47 -44.64 8.87
C PHE A 371 25.23 -45.53 9.00
N LYS A 372 24.74 -46.05 7.87
CA LYS A 372 23.60 -47.00 7.83
C LYS A 372 23.86 -48.28 8.61
N LYS A 373 25.10 -48.76 8.62
CA LYS A 373 25.55 -49.96 9.35
C LYS A 373 26.60 -49.59 10.40
N ALA A 374 26.34 -49.95 11.66
CA ALA A 374 27.27 -49.74 12.78
C ALA A 374 28.61 -50.50 12.62
N ILE A 375 28.60 -51.58 11.84
CA ILE A 375 29.77 -52.34 11.43
C ILE A 375 29.66 -52.65 9.94
N THR A 376 30.67 -52.30 9.15
CA THR A 376 30.76 -52.69 7.74
C THR A 376 31.48 -54.03 7.64
N ILE A 377 30.76 -55.09 7.28
CA ILE A 377 31.33 -56.42 7.06
C ILE A 377 31.56 -56.60 5.57
N ALA A 378 32.76 -57.07 5.21
CA ALA A 378 33.12 -57.39 3.84
C ALA A 378 34.03 -58.61 3.79
N SER A 379 34.25 -59.16 2.61
CA SER A 379 35.17 -60.28 2.43
C SER A 379 35.93 -60.22 1.11
N PHE A 380 37.02 -60.98 1.05
CA PHE A 380 37.68 -61.32 -0.19
C PHE A 380 38.31 -62.72 -0.10
N THR A 381 38.64 -63.27 -1.26
CA THR A 381 39.30 -64.58 -1.41
C THR A 381 40.68 -64.41 -1.99
N GLN A 382 41.56 -65.40 -1.81
CA GLN A 382 42.88 -65.40 -2.46
C GLN A 382 42.85 -65.39 -4.00
N ASN A 383 41.69 -65.74 -4.59
CA ASN A 383 41.50 -65.74 -6.03
C ASN A 383 41.09 -64.36 -6.57
N ASP A 384 40.63 -63.45 -5.71
CA ASP A 384 40.19 -62.12 -6.12
C ASP A 384 41.34 -61.29 -6.69
N GLU A 385 41.02 -60.36 -7.58
CA GLU A 385 41.98 -59.46 -8.21
C GLU A 385 42.05 -58.11 -7.49
N LYS A 386 43.21 -57.45 -7.60
CA LYS A 386 43.33 -56.03 -7.22
C LYS A 386 42.31 -55.22 -8.02
N GLY A 387 41.56 -54.36 -7.34
CA GLY A 387 40.49 -53.56 -7.93
C GLY A 387 39.10 -54.16 -7.72
N LYS A 388 38.97 -55.34 -7.10
CA LYS A 388 37.66 -55.87 -6.72
C LYS A 388 36.96 -54.94 -5.71
N LYS A 389 35.71 -54.60 -5.98
CA LYS A 389 34.80 -53.99 -5.00
C LYS A 389 34.35 -55.04 -4.00
N ILE A 390 34.57 -54.76 -2.71
CA ILE A 390 34.26 -55.68 -1.61
C ILE A 390 33.11 -55.19 -0.72
N ALA A 391 32.83 -53.89 -0.71
CA ALA A 391 31.65 -53.31 -0.06
C ALA A 391 31.34 -51.93 -0.67
N VAL A 392 30.13 -51.44 -0.39
CA VAL A 392 29.75 -50.03 -0.61
C VAL A 392 29.57 -49.40 0.77
N ILE A 393 30.16 -48.22 0.96
CA ILE A 393 30.07 -47.46 2.21
C ILE A 393 28.88 -46.53 2.11
N GLU A 394 27.97 -46.59 3.08
CA GLU A 394 26.77 -45.75 3.10
C GLU A 394 26.67 -45.02 4.43
N ALA A 395 26.83 -43.71 4.36
CA ALA A 395 26.42 -42.76 5.39
C ALA A 395 25.40 -41.77 4.79
N ASN A 396 24.53 -41.25 5.64
CA ASN A 396 23.57 -40.21 5.31
C ASN A 396 23.75 -39.05 6.26
N ASP A 397 23.53 -37.84 5.77
CA ASP A 397 23.44 -36.66 6.61
C ASP A 397 21.98 -36.22 6.70
N VAL A 398 21.57 -35.71 7.86
CA VAL A 398 20.21 -35.18 8.04
C VAL A 398 20.13 -33.74 7.55
N ASP A 399 21.27 -33.06 7.42
CA ASP A 399 21.41 -31.69 6.93
C ASP A 399 21.18 -31.59 5.40
N LEU A 400 20.74 -30.43 4.90
CA LEU A 400 20.30 -30.31 3.51
C LEU A 400 21.46 -30.21 2.51
N ASN A 401 21.43 -31.11 1.51
CA ASN A 401 22.36 -31.13 0.37
C ASN A 401 23.84 -31.35 0.74
N GLU A 402 24.10 -32.03 1.87
CA GLU A 402 25.46 -32.28 2.29
C GLU A 402 26.19 -33.30 1.40
N THR A 403 27.47 -33.03 1.19
CA THR A 403 28.35 -33.89 0.38
C THR A 403 29.27 -34.67 1.29
N ILE A 404 29.02 -35.97 1.40
CA ILE A 404 29.81 -36.86 2.26
C ILE A 404 31.06 -37.34 1.50
N THR A 405 32.21 -37.21 2.14
CA THR A 405 33.48 -37.82 1.73
C THR A 405 33.95 -38.83 2.76
N TYR A 406 34.75 -39.81 2.33
CA TYR A 406 35.18 -40.90 3.21
C TYR A 406 36.69 -41.03 3.26
N SER A 407 37.20 -41.43 4.42
CA SER A 407 38.62 -41.76 4.61
C SER A 407 38.82 -43.00 5.48
N LEU A 408 39.96 -43.68 5.27
CA LEU A 408 40.29 -44.92 5.96
C LEU A 408 41.29 -44.66 7.09
N GLY A 409 41.00 -45.25 8.25
CA GLY A 409 41.90 -45.27 9.40
C GLY A 409 43.02 -46.30 9.28
N LYS A 410 43.70 -46.55 10.40
CA LYS A 410 44.79 -47.54 10.46
C LYS A 410 44.24 -48.97 10.31
N PHE A 411 44.90 -49.76 9.46
CA PHE A 411 44.60 -51.17 9.23
C PHE A 411 45.25 -52.05 10.31
N ALA A 412 44.47 -52.91 10.94
CA ALA A 412 44.93 -53.90 11.90
C ALA A 412 44.55 -55.31 11.43
N TRP A 413 45.54 -56.12 11.09
CA TRP A 413 45.35 -57.51 10.69
C TRP A 413 45.38 -58.44 11.90
N ASN A 414 44.41 -59.35 11.96
CA ASN A 414 44.33 -60.42 12.94
C ASN A 414 44.33 -61.76 12.22
N ASP A 415 45.18 -62.67 12.72
CA ASP A 415 45.22 -64.09 12.38
C ASP A 415 45.31 -64.42 10.88
N THR A 416 46.33 -63.92 10.19
CA THR A 416 46.56 -64.25 8.78
C THR A 416 47.54 -65.41 8.62
N ASP A 417 47.08 -66.54 8.07
CA ASP A 417 47.96 -67.59 7.54
C ASP A 417 48.67 -67.06 6.27
N GLY A 418 49.72 -66.26 6.48
CA GLY A 418 50.47 -65.56 5.43
C GLY A 418 50.82 -64.13 5.83
N THR A 419 51.85 -63.55 5.23
CA THR A 419 52.28 -62.17 5.52
C THR A 419 51.64 -61.20 4.53
N VAL A 420 50.71 -60.37 5.01
CA VAL A 420 50.25 -59.20 4.24
C VAL A 420 51.37 -58.14 4.24
N SER A 421 51.97 -57.88 3.08
CA SER A 421 53.13 -56.97 2.94
C SER A 421 52.75 -55.55 2.49
N THR A 422 51.49 -55.14 2.68
CA THR A 422 51.00 -53.82 2.23
C THR A 422 50.49 -52.99 3.40
N ASP A 423 50.93 -51.72 3.45
CA ASP A 423 50.48 -50.74 4.44
C ASP A 423 49.07 -50.18 4.10
N GLU A 424 48.64 -50.28 2.82
CA GLU A 424 47.35 -49.79 2.32
C GLU A 424 46.58 -50.91 1.57
N PRO A 425 46.05 -51.92 2.28
CA PRO A 425 45.34 -53.05 1.67
C PRO A 425 44.00 -52.69 1.03
N PHE A 426 43.38 -51.58 1.43
CA PHE A 426 42.09 -51.13 0.93
C PHE A 426 42.14 -49.65 0.55
N LYS A 427 41.29 -49.24 -0.39
CA LYS A 427 41.09 -47.84 -0.77
C LYS A 427 39.62 -47.59 -1.09
N ILE A 428 39.22 -46.32 -1.12
CA ILE A 428 37.89 -45.90 -1.54
C ILE A 428 37.98 -45.38 -2.98
N GLU A 429 37.07 -45.82 -3.85
CA GLU A 429 36.92 -45.31 -5.21
C GLU A 429 35.44 -44.98 -5.49
N ASN A 430 35.17 -44.25 -6.58
CA ASN A 430 33.80 -43.88 -7.00
C ASN A 430 32.94 -43.25 -5.89
N GLY A 431 33.57 -42.49 -4.99
CA GLY A 431 32.90 -41.84 -3.84
C GLY A 431 32.74 -42.76 -2.64
N ALA A 432 32.28 -44.00 -2.81
CA ALA A 432 31.87 -44.87 -1.70
C ALA A 432 32.25 -46.36 -1.84
N ASP A 433 32.82 -46.78 -2.97
CA ASP A 433 33.17 -48.20 -3.18
C ASP A 433 34.44 -48.53 -2.39
N LEU A 434 34.36 -49.49 -1.46
CA LEU A 434 35.53 -50.04 -0.78
C LEU A 434 36.18 -51.09 -1.69
N ILE A 435 37.43 -50.83 -2.08
CA ILE A 435 38.17 -51.59 -3.08
C ILE A 435 39.37 -52.31 -2.47
N LEU A 436 39.59 -53.56 -2.89
CA LEU A 436 40.79 -54.34 -2.60
C LEU A 436 42.00 -53.78 -3.37
N ASN A 437 43.03 -53.31 -2.67
CA ASN A 437 44.17 -52.60 -3.28
C ASN A 437 45.42 -53.46 -3.53
N PHE A 438 45.33 -54.78 -3.32
CA PHE A 438 46.42 -55.73 -3.55
C PHE A 438 45.91 -57.07 -4.09
N LYS A 439 46.81 -57.93 -4.55
CA LYS A 439 46.49 -59.32 -4.93
C LYS A 439 46.66 -60.22 -3.70
N PRO A 440 45.60 -60.86 -3.17
CA PRO A 440 45.59 -61.60 -1.91
C PRO A 440 46.17 -63.03 -2.01
N THR A 441 47.34 -63.20 -2.62
CA THR A 441 47.93 -64.53 -2.85
C THR A 441 48.31 -65.23 -1.54
N GLY A 442 47.80 -66.44 -1.33
CA GLY A 442 48.21 -67.32 -0.22
C GLY A 442 47.54 -67.04 1.12
N LEU A 443 46.56 -66.14 1.18
CA LEU A 443 45.77 -65.86 2.38
C LEU A 443 44.58 -66.81 2.46
N ASN A 444 44.48 -67.59 3.54
CA ASN A 444 43.40 -68.59 3.71
C ASN A 444 42.48 -68.31 4.90
N SER A 445 42.89 -67.44 5.81
CA SER A 445 42.22 -67.14 7.08
C SER A 445 42.61 -65.73 7.53
N GLY A 446 41.86 -65.22 8.52
CA GLY A 446 42.11 -63.93 9.15
C GLY A 446 41.15 -62.84 8.72
N TYR A 447 41.31 -61.69 9.35
CA TYR A 447 40.52 -60.50 9.06
C TYR A 447 41.30 -59.21 9.32
N CYS A 448 40.91 -58.15 8.64
CA CYS A 448 41.42 -56.81 8.86
C CYS A 448 40.34 -55.94 9.49
N THR A 449 40.69 -55.20 10.54
CA THR A 449 39.82 -54.20 11.16
C THR A 449 40.39 -52.81 10.98
N PHE A 450 39.53 -51.85 10.64
CA PHE A 450 39.88 -50.43 10.55
C PHE A 450 38.64 -49.57 10.74
N ARG A 451 38.83 -48.28 10.99
CA ARG A 451 37.74 -47.30 11.01
C ARG A 451 37.55 -46.71 9.62
N ILE A 452 36.30 -46.53 9.23
CA ILE A 452 35.93 -45.71 8.08
C ILE A 452 35.34 -44.43 8.65
N TYR A 453 35.88 -43.28 8.26
CA TYR A 453 35.40 -41.96 8.66
C TYR A 453 34.56 -41.38 7.53
N ALA A 454 33.40 -40.83 7.86
CA ALA A 454 32.60 -39.98 7.00
C ALA A 454 32.81 -38.52 7.43
N HIS A 455 32.92 -37.62 6.45
CA HIS A 455 33.13 -36.20 6.64
C HIS A 455 32.13 -35.47 5.75
N ASP A 456 31.39 -34.53 6.32
CA ASP A 456 30.59 -33.56 5.58
C ASP A 456 31.47 -32.42 5.04
N LYS A 457 30.84 -31.31 4.63
CA LYS A 457 31.53 -30.13 4.10
C LYS A 457 32.24 -29.30 5.18
N ASP A 458 31.68 -29.19 6.38
CA ASP A 458 32.29 -28.42 7.49
C ASP A 458 33.21 -29.26 8.39
N ASN A 459 33.48 -30.49 7.96
CA ASN A 459 34.33 -31.46 8.62
C ASN A 459 33.78 -31.88 10.00
N ASN A 460 32.46 -31.91 10.17
CA ASN A 460 31.83 -32.78 11.16
C ASN A 460 32.06 -34.23 10.72
N THR A 461 32.40 -35.08 11.68
CA THR A 461 32.86 -36.44 11.37
C THR A 461 32.20 -37.46 12.26
N ASN A 462 31.93 -38.61 11.66
CA ASN A 462 31.54 -39.82 12.35
C ASN A 462 32.36 -41.00 11.82
N PHE A 463 32.34 -42.13 12.53
CA PHE A 463 33.04 -43.33 12.07
C PHE A 463 32.24 -44.61 12.29
N THR A 464 32.41 -45.55 11.37
CA THR A 464 32.01 -46.95 11.53
C THR A 464 33.24 -47.85 11.59
N THR A 465 33.07 -49.06 12.12
CA THR A 465 34.13 -50.08 12.13
C THR A 465 33.95 -51.01 10.94
N ALA A 466 34.97 -51.14 10.10
CA ALA A 466 35.01 -52.15 9.06
C ALA A 466 35.72 -53.41 9.55
N LYS A 467 35.13 -54.57 9.24
CA LYS A 467 35.74 -55.89 9.41
C LYS A 467 35.75 -56.61 8.07
N VAL A 468 36.94 -56.84 7.53
CA VAL A 468 37.12 -57.48 6.22
C VAL A 468 37.74 -58.86 6.40
N TYR A 469 36.99 -59.91 6.07
CA TYR A 469 37.38 -61.30 6.28
C TYR A 469 38.04 -61.92 5.05
N VAL A 470 39.07 -62.74 5.28
CA VAL A 470 39.64 -63.63 4.27
C VAL A 470 38.82 -64.90 4.24
N ILE A 471 38.18 -65.20 3.11
CA ILE A 471 37.40 -66.43 2.93
C ILE A 471 37.92 -67.27 1.76
N THR A 472 37.64 -68.56 1.82
CA THR A 472 37.86 -69.54 0.76
C THR A 472 36.54 -70.12 0.24
N ASN A 473 36.58 -70.87 -0.86
CA ASN A 473 35.41 -71.54 -1.45
C ASN A 473 34.72 -72.55 -0.50
N ALA A 474 35.35 -72.90 0.63
CA ALA A 474 34.74 -73.73 1.67
C ALA A 474 33.63 -72.98 2.45
N PHE A 475 33.69 -71.65 2.49
CA PHE A 475 32.71 -70.81 3.20
C PHE A 475 31.64 -70.23 2.26
N GLN A 476 31.89 -70.19 0.95
CA GLN A 476 30.93 -69.70 -0.03
C GLN A 476 29.80 -70.71 -0.26
N LEU A 477 28.58 -70.28 0.03
CA LEU A 477 27.33 -70.99 -0.18
C LEU A 477 26.68 -70.50 -1.49
N PRO A 478 26.56 -71.35 -2.52
CA PRO A 478 25.74 -71.04 -3.69
C PRO A 478 24.26 -71.30 -3.39
N VAL A 479 23.40 -70.32 -3.64
CA VAL A 479 21.95 -70.42 -3.52
C VAL A 479 21.31 -70.08 -4.87
N SER A 480 20.49 -70.98 -5.41
CA SER A 480 19.76 -70.75 -6.67
C SER A 480 18.42 -70.06 -6.41
N PHE A 481 18.15 -69.02 -7.19
CA PHE A 481 16.91 -68.24 -7.21
C PHE A 481 16.23 -68.40 -8.57
N ASN A 482 14.93 -68.66 -8.59
CA ASN A 482 14.11 -68.73 -9.80
C ASN A 482 13.67 -67.33 -10.28
N ASN A 483 14.62 -66.40 -10.33
CA ASN A 483 14.44 -65.02 -10.76
C ASN A 483 15.59 -64.61 -11.69
N GLY A 484 15.32 -63.65 -12.57
CA GLY A 484 16.35 -63.15 -13.50
C GLY A 484 17.44 -62.37 -12.76
N ILE A 485 18.68 -62.42 -13.27
CA ILE A 485 19.86 -61.84 -12.61
C ILE A 485 19.68 -60.36 -12.25
N ARG A 486 19.04 -59.55 -13.10
CA ARG A 486 18.80 -58.13 -12.83
C ARG A 486 17.90 -57.90 -11.62
N GLU A 487 16.88 -58.74 -11.45
CA GLU A 487 15.96 -58.65 -10.31
C GLU A 487 16.71 -59.00 -9.02
N VAL A 488 17.46 -60.10 -9.04
CA VAL A 488 18.23 -60.59 -7.88
C VAL A 488 19.35 -59.63 -7.50
N SER A 489 20.12 -59.12 -8.47
CA SER A 489 21.20 -58.16 -8.21
C SER A 489 20.69 -56.84 -7.62
N ASN A 490 19.45 -56.43 -7.90
CA ASN A 490 18.85 -55.23 -7.30
C ASN A 490 18.28 -55.49 -5.89
N LYS A 491 18.35 -56.72 -5.41
CA LYS A 491 17.74 -57.20 -4.16
C LYS A 491 18.74 -57.86 -3.22
N THR A 492 20.04 -57.68 -3.45
CA THR A 492 21.09 -58.32 -2.65
C THR A 492 21.04 -57.89 -1.18
N GLU A 493 20.73 -56.62 -0.89
CA GLU A 493 20.59 -56.14 0.50
C GLU A 493 19.40 -56.82 1.21
N ASP A 494 18.23 -56.89 0.57
CA ASP A 494 17.07 -57.61 1.10
C ASP A 494 17.41 -59.10 1.36
N ILE A 495 18.20 -59.72 0.47
CA ILE A 495 18.68 -61.10 0.63
C ILE A 495 19.61 -61.22 1.85
N GLU A 496 20.59 -60.33 1.98
CA GLU A 496 21.50 -60.30 3.14
C GLU A 496 20.73 -60.17 4.46
N ASP A 497 19.76 -59.26 4.54
CA ASP A 497 18.98 -59.01 5.75
C ASP A 497 18.12 -60.22 6.14
N ILE A 498 17.43 -60.83 5.16
CA ILE A 498 16.61 -62.02 5.38
C ILE A 498 17.47 -63.18 5.89
N PHE A 499 18.58 -63.48 5.21
CA PHE A 499 19.45 -64.59 5.59
C PHE A 499 20.15 -64.31 6.92
N THR A 500 20.56 -63.07 7.19
CA THR A 500 21.12 -62.68 8.48
C THR A 500 20.12 -62.92 9.62
N SER A 501 18.86 -62.52 9.42
CA SER A 501 17.78 -62.73 10.38
C SER A 501 17.46 -64.21 10.61
N VAL A 502 17.49 -65.04 9.56
CA VAL A 502 17.17 -66.47 9.68
C VAL A 502 18.29 -67.25 10.37
N TYR A 503 19.53 -67.06 9.93
CA TYR A 503 20.66 -67.86 10.39
C TYR A 503 21.37 -67.29 11.63
N GLN A 504 21.04 -66.06 12.04
CA GLN A 504 21.67 -65.37 13.17
C GLN A 504 23.20 -65.22 13.02
N TYR A 505 23.66 -65.22 11.76
CA TYR A 505 25.02 -64.94 11.34
C TYR A 505 24.99 -63.86 10.28
N SER A 506 25.99 -63.00 10.23
CA SER A 506 26.00 -61.87 9.29
C SER A 506 26.25 -62.41 7.88
N CYS A 507 25.22 -62.33 7.04
CA CYS A 507 25.25 -62.78 5.66
C CYS A 507 25.81 -61.67 4.77
N VAL A 508 26.71 -62.04 3.87
CA VAL A 508 27.27 -61.14 2.86
C VAL A 508 27.20 -61.81 1.50
N VAL A 509 26.65 -61.11 0.52
CA VAL A 509 26.56 -61.56 -0.87
C VAL A 509 27.87 -61.23 -1.58
N ASP A 510 28.60 -62.28 -2.00
CA ASP A 510 29.88 -62.16 -2.68
C ASP A 510 29.70 -61.78 -4.16
N SER A 511 28.74 -62.42 -4.83
CA SER A 511 28.45 -62.21 -6.26
C SER A 511 27.14 -62.85 -6.69
N THR A 512 26.58 -62.34 -7.79
CA THR A 512 25.41 -62.93 -8.48
C THR A 512 25.81 -63.32 -9.89
N THR A 513 25.52 -64.56 -10.30
CA THR A 513 25.82 -65.07 -11.64
C THR A 513 24.59 -65.71 -12.25
N ALA A 514 24.43 -65.61 -13.58
CA ALA A 514 23.38 -66.35 -14.27
C ALA A 514 23.64 -67.86 -14.12
N GLU A 515 22.59 -68.63 -13.84
CA GLU A 515 22.71 -70.09 -13.83
C GLU A 515 23.02 -70.57 -15.25
N THR A 516 23.90 -71.56 -15.41
CA THR A 516 24.27 -72.09 -16.73
C THR A 516 23.93 -73.57 -16.82
N SER A 517 23.39 -74.00 -17.96
CA SER A 517 23.13 -75.41 -18.26
C SER A 517 24.42 -76.21 -18.41
N ASP A 518 24.31 -77.55 -18.49
CA ASP A 518 25.45 -78.45 -18.75
C ASP A 518 26.18 -78.14 -20.07
N SER A 519 25.54 -77.43 -21.00
CA SER A 519 26.14 -76.96 -22.26
C SER A 519 26.78 -75.57 -22.17
N GLY A 520 26.74 -74.92 -20.99
CA GLY A 520 27.31 -73.59 -20.74
C GLY A 520 26.41 -72.43 -21.17
N GLU A 521 25.15 -72.69 -21.53
CA GLU A 521 24.19 -71.64 -21.90
C GLU A 521 23.49 -71.10 -20.64
N ALA A 522 23.31 -69.79 -20.55
CA ALA A 522 22.59 -69.18 -19.43
C ALA A 522 21.13 -69.66 -19.40
N VAL A 523 20.69 -70.17 -18.25
CA VAL A 523 19.30 -70.57 -18.00
C VAL A 523 18.49 -69.31 -17.73
N GLU A 524 17.52 -69.04 -18.60
CA GLU A 524 16.69 -67.86 -18.50
C GLU A 524 15.86 -67.88 -17.21
N GLY A 525 15.90 -66.77 -16.46
CA GLY A 525 15.13 -66.62 -15.22
C GLY A 525 15.71 -67.37 -14.01
N GLN A 526 16.95 -67.86 -14.06
CA GLN A 526 17.64 -68.47 -12.91
C GLN A 526 18.96 -67.77 -12.60
N THR A 527 19.21 -67.56 -11.31
CA THR A 527 20.39 -66.86 -10.80
C THR A 527 20.98 -67.61 -9.62
N ILE A 528 22.30 -67.80 -9.63
CA ILE A 528 23.05 -68.29 -8.49
C ILE A 528 23.62 -67.09 -7.74
N VAL A 529 23.27 -66.98 -6.46
CA VAL A 529 23.85 -66.02 -5.53
C VAL A 529 24.88 -66.75 -4.69
N TYR A 530 26.13 -66.31 -4.75
CA TYR A 530 27.19 -66.76 -3.85
C TYR A 530 27.19 -65.83 -2.64
N MET A 531 27.04 -66.43 -1.46
CA MET A 531 27.03 -65.71 -0.18
C MET A 531 27.88 -66.46 0.83
N HIS A 532 28.33 -65.77 1.86
CA HIS A 532 28.98 -66.39 3.01
C HIS A 532 28.42 -65.79 4.29
N PHE A 533 28.69 -66.48 5.40
CA PHE A 533 28.19 -66.11 6.72
C PHE A 533 29.37 -65.89 7.66
N ILE A 534 29.27 -64.88 8.51
CA ILE A 534 30.27 -64.55 9.52
C ILE A 534 29.65 -64.72 10.90
N ASP A 535 30.32 -65.48 11.77
CA ASP A 535 30.05 -65.47 13.20
C ASP A 535 30.81 -64.29 13.82
N GLU A 536 30.10 -63.19 14.07
CA GLU A 536 30.69 -61.98 14.65
C GLU A 536 31.18 -62.18 16.10
N THR A 537 30.64 -63.17 16.81
CA THR A 537 31.05 -63.46 18.20
C THR A 537 32.42 -64.13 18.24
N GLN A 538 32.71 -64.96 17.23
CA GLN A 538 34.00 -65.65 17.08
C GLN A 538 34.96 -64.89 16.16
N ASN A 539 34.47 -63.94 15.36
CA ASN A 539 35.19 -63.30 14.26
C ASN A 539 35.73 -64.31 13.26
N GLU A 540 34.91 -65.30 12.89
CA GLU A 540 35.28 -66.35 11.94
C GLU A 540 34.19 -66.55 10.87
N PRO A 541 34.58 -66.86 9.62
CA PRO A 541 33.63 -67.30 8.61
C PRO A 541 33.02 -68.66 8.97
N VAL A 542 31.70 -68.80 8.79
CA VAL A 542 30.97 -70.04 9.08
C VAL A 542 31.09 -70.99 7.90
N PRO A 543 31.56 -72.24 8.10
CA PRO A 543 31.64 -73.22 7.03
C PRO A 543 30.26 -73.50 6.39
N LYS A 544 30.18 -73.54 5.06
CA LYS A 544 28.88 -73.66 4.36
C LYS A 544 28.09 -74.92 4.73
N ASN A 545 28.77 -75.99 5.11
CA ASN A 545 28.14 -77.24 5.58
C ASN A 545 27.44 -77.09 6.94
N VAL A 546 27.79 -76.09 7.75
CA VAL A 546 27.07 -75.74 8.98
C VAL A 546 25.77 -75.01 8.63
N ILE A 547 25.80 -74.13 7.63
CA ILE A 547 24.61 -73.37 7.18
C ILE A 547 23.59 -74.28 6.48
N ILE A 548 24.04 -75.30 5.75
CA ILE A 548 23.17 -76.25 5.03
C ILE A 548 22.45 -77.23 5.97
N GLN A 549 23.01 -77.50 7.15
CA GLN A 549 22.44 -78.41 8.15
C GLN A 549 21.34 -77.73 8.96
#